data_AF-A0A2V8IX63-F1
#
_entry.id   AF-A0A2V8IX63-F1
#
_cell.length_a   1.000
_cell.length_b   1.000
_cell.length_c   1.000
_cell.angle_alpha   90.00
_cell.angle_beta   90.00
_cell.angle_gamma   90.00
#
_symmetry.space_group_name_H-M   'P 1'
#
loop_
_entity.id
_entity.type
_entity.pdbx_description
1 polymer ?
#
loop_
_entity_poly.entity_id
_entity_poly.type
_entity_poly.pdbx_seq_one_letter_code
_entity_poly.pdbx_strand_id
1 'polypeptide(L)'
;MRALIYTFILGMLSAPAEIRLASGPPAGSLRNVAFATFLLPAGPPTPKKELFQTSDRCFACHNGLSTSAGEDISIGFSWRPTMMANAARDPYWQAGVRRETMDHRESKAAIEDECSKCHMPMARYQSKFEGREGEVFSRLQFGSDNRLDQMAQDGVSCSLCHQITKEKLGTPESLVGGFVVDTTRNAGEREEYGPFKIDDGENRIMRTSSGGYRPTEGEQIRQSELCATCHTLITTALGPGGQKIGELPEQMPYQEWLNSDFREKQSCQNCHMPVVEEMVRVTNTLGKFREGMSRHVFVGGNFFVQRVLNRYRADLGVIGLPQEFEAAATRTIEHLKSKTAQLSIDRVDVTPGQLRAEISVQNLSGHKFPTAYPSRRAWLHVTVRDRAGR
;
A
#
# COMPACT_ATOMS: atom_id res chain seq x y z
N MET A 1 43.15 24.04 4.99
CA MET A 1 43.67 24.47 3.67
C MET A 1 42.52 25.07 2.88
N ARG A 2 42.83 26.15 2.15
CA ARG A 2 41.89 27.13 1.59
C ARG A 2 41.07 26.62 0.40
N ALA A 3 39.85 27.15 0.34
CA ALA A 3 38.92 27.41 -0.76
C ALA A 3 39.37 27.20 -2.22
N LEU A 4 38.40 26.79 -3.05
CA LEU A 4 38.24 27.31 -4.41
C LEU A 4 36.74 27.53 -4.71
N ILE A 5 36.40 28.82 -4.75
CA ILE A 5 35.15 29.39 -5.26
C ILE A 5 35.43 29.76 -6.71
N TYR A 6 34.61 29.30 -7.66
CA TYR A 6 34.63 29.82 -9.03
C TYR A 6 33.39 30.68 -9.26
N THR A 7 33.62 31.97 -9.34
CA THR A 7 32.70 33.00 -9.83
C THR A 7 32.81 33.04 -11.36
N PHE A 8 31.70 32.97 -12.07
CA PHE A 8 31.62 33.37 -13.48
C PHE A 8 30.73 34.62 -13.59
N ILE A 9 31.32 35.71 -14.07
CA ILE A 9 30.66 36.92 -14.56
C ILE A 9 31.09 37.05 -16.03
N LEU A 10 30.12 37.08 -16.94
CA LEU A 10 30.13 37.79 -18.24
C LEU A 10 28.79 37.46 -18.91
N GLY A 11 28.03 38.36 -19.54
CA GLY A 11 28.21 39.76 -19.85
C GLY A 11 26.92 40.23 -20.51
N MET A 12 26.54 41.47 -20.23
CA MET A 12 25.44 42.16 -20.92
C MET A 12 25.80 42.36 -22.40
N LEU A 13 24.86 42.05 -23.29
CA LEU A 13 24.81 42.58 -24.65
C LEU A 13 23.40 43.11 -24.92
N SER A 14 23.34 44.43 -24.98
CA SER A 14 22.22 45.28 -25.38
C SER A 14 22.26 45.56 -26.89
N ALA A 15 21.11 45.53 -27.55
CA ALA A 15 20.86 46.27 -28.80
C ALA A 15 19.34 46.47 -29.00
N PRO A 16 18.91 47.51 -29.75
CA PRO A 16 17.73 48.32 -29.40
C PRO A 16 16.60 48.35 -30.47
N ALA A 17 15.59 49.18 -30.19
CA ALA A 17 14.62 49.81 -31.11
C ALA A 17 13.34 49.01 -31.42
N GLU A 18 12.13 49.57 -31.54
CA GLU A 18 11.69 50.95 -31.77
C GLU A 18 10.40 51.26 -30.99
N ILE A 19 10.30 52.47 -30.43
CA ILE A 19 9.04 53.06 -29.97
C ILE A 19 8.57 54.01 -31.06
N ARG A 20 7.45 53.70 -31.71
CA ARG A 20 6.66 54.66 -32.49
C ARG A 20 5.53 55.19 -31.63
N LEU A 21 5.65 56.46 -31.24
CA LEU A 21 4.53 57.28 -30.80
C LEU A 21 3.83 57.85 -32.02
N ALA A 22 2.53 57.59 -32.17
CA ALA A 22 1.67 58.32 -33.09
C ALA A 22 0.26 58.51 -32.51
N SER A 23 -0.06 59.79 -32.27
CA SER A 23 -1.36 60.47 -32.37
C SER A 23 -2.58 59.97 -31.57
N GLY A 24 -3.18 60.90 -30.81
CA GLY A 24 -4.39 60.73 -30.01
C GLY A 24 -5.69 60.42 -30.78
N PRO A 25 -6.81 60.27 -30.06
CA PRO A 25 -8.01 59.61 -30.58
C PRO A 25 -8.94 60.59 -31.30
N PRO A 26 -9.71 60.15 -32.31
CA PRO A 26 -10.99 60.78 -32.62
C PRO A 26 -12.09 60.16 -31.76
N ALA A 27 -12.94 61.03 -31.21
CA ALA A 27 -14.20 60.67 -30.58
C ALA A 27 -15.11 59.95 -31.58
N GLY A 28 -15.73 58.84 -31.18
CA GLY A 28 -16.65 58.12 -32.06
C GLY A 28 -17.33 56.92 -31.39
N SER A 29 -18.56 57.16 -30.93
CA SER A 29 -19.65 56.21 -30.61
C SER A 29 -19.31 54.88 -29.90
N LEU A 30 -19.78 54.79 -28.65
CA LEU A 30 -20.02 53.52 -27.95
C LEU A 30 -21.07 52.70 -28.73
N ARG A 31 -20.61 51.76 -29.57
CA ARG A 31 -21.42 50.62 -29.99
C ARG A 31 -21.12 49.47 -29.04
N ASN A 32 -22.13 49.07 -28.27
CA ASN A 32 -22.13 47.85 -27.47
C ASN A 32 -21.81 46.64 -28.36
N VAL A 33 -20.57 46.15 -28.31
CA VAL A 33 -20.24 44.82 -28.82
C VAL A 33 -20.53 43.86 -27.67
N ALA A 34 -21.73 43.29 -27.67
CA ALA A 34 -22.06 42.16 -26.81
C ALA A 34 -21.20 40.96 -27.26
N PHE A 35 -20.17 40.62 -26.48
CA PHE A 35 -19.57 39.30 -26.55
C PHE A 35 -20.63 38.31 -26.05
N ALA A 36 -21.33 37.67 -26.99
CA ALA A 36 -22.13 36.49 -26.68
C ALA A 36 -21.17 35.35 -26.35
N THR A 37 -20.84 35.20 -25.07
CA THR A 37 -20.23 33.99 -24.55
C THR A 37 -21.24 32.87 -24.73
N PHE A 38 -21.06 32.03 -25.75
CA PHE A 38 -21.75 30.75 -25.84
C PHE A 38 -21.27 29.88 -24.67
N LEU A 39 -21.92 30.03 -23.52
CA LEU A 39 -21.92 29.01 -22.48
C LEU A 39 -22.71 27.84 -23.06
N LEU A 40 -21.99 26.86 -23.61
CA LEU A 40 -22.55 25.53 -23.80
C LEU A 40 -23.09 25.10 -22.43
N PRO A 41 -24.37 24.70 -22.32
CA PRO A 41 -24.88 24.16 -21.07
C PRO A 41 -23.99 22.98 -20.72
N ALA A 42 -23.38 23.02 -19.52
CA ALA A 42 -22.74 21.84 -18.96
C ALA A 42 -23.77 20.71 -19.07
N GLY A 43 -23.43 19.68 -19.83
CA GLY A 43 -24.27 18.48 -19.90
C GLY A 43 -24.54 17.99 -18.47
N PRO A 44 -25.65 17.26 -18.25
CA PRO A 44 -25.92 16.71 -16.93
C PRO A 44 -24.66 16.01 -16.41
N PRO A 45 -24.25 16.25 -15.14
CA PRO A 45 -23.03 15.67 -14.61
C PRO A 45 -23.06 14.16 -14.84
N THR A 46 -22.10 13.65 -15.60
CA THR A 46 -21.96 12.21 -15.80
C THR A 46 -21.89 11.58 -14.41
N PRO A 47 -22.75 10.62 -14.06
CA PRO A 47 -22.72 10.00 -12.75
C PRO A 47 -21.30 9.52 -12.48
N LYS A 48 -20.69 10.01 -11.39
CA LYS A 48 -19.34 9.60 -11.03
C LYS A 48 -19.36 8.09 -10.79
N LYS A 49 -18.64 7.36 -11.63
CA LYS A 49 -18.51 5.91 -11.50
C LYS A 49 -17.57 5.63 -10.33
N GLU A 50 -18.15 5.21 -9.22
CA GLU A 50 -17.39 4.70 -8.08
C GLU A 50 -16.78 3.33 -8.47
N LEU A 51 -15.46 3.20 -8.38
CA LEU A 51 -14.72 1.99 -8.78
C LEU A 51 -14.48 1.01 -7.64
N PHE A 52 -14.58 1.45 -6.39
CA PHE A 52 -14.22 0.66 -5.20
C PHE A 52 -15.28 0.79 -4.12
N GLN A 53 -15.24 -0.11 -3.13
CA GLN A 53 -16.02 -0.01 -1.91
C GLN A 53 -15.16 -0.30 -0.68
N THR A 54 -15.57 0.24 0.45
CA THR A 54 -14.93 0.01 1.75
C THR A 54 -15.27 -1.37 2.34
N SER A 55 -14.44 -1.84 3.27
CA SER A 55 -14.47 -3.20 3.81
C SER A 55 -15.73 -3.53 4.61
N ASP A 56 -16.46 -2.53 5.10
CA ASP A 56 -17.72 -2.68 5.84
C ASP A 56 -18.73 -3.56 5.08
N ARG A 57 -18.72 -3.46 3.75
CA ARG A 57 -19.57 -4.26 2.84
C ARG A 57 -19.23 -5.74 2.83
N CYS A 58 -17.99 -6.10 3.18
CA CYS A 58 -17.51 -7.47 3.22
C CYS A 58 -17.69 -8.09 4.62
N PHE A 59 -17.61 -7.28 5.68
CA PHE A 59 -17.62 -7.73 7.07
C PHE A 59 -18.91 -8.42 7.50
N ALA A 60 -20.04 -8.09 6.88
CA ALA A 60 -21.33 -8.71 7.19
C ALA A 60 -21.29 -10.24 7.00
N CYS A 61 -20.62 -10.70 5.95
CA CYS A 61 -20.56 -12.11 5.59
C CYS A 61 -19.24 -12.79 5.97
N HIS A 62 -18.14 -12.05 6.06
CA HIS A 62 -16.79 -12.62 6.23
C HIS A 62 -16.25 -12.56 7.68
N ASN A 63 -17.12 -12.37 8.67
CA ASN A 63 -16.80 -12.45 10.10
C ASN A 63 -17.69 -13.47 10.82
N GLY A 64 -17.35 -13.84 12.06
CA GLY A 64 -18.03 -14.90 12.80
C GLY A 64 -17.69 -16.29 12.25
N LEU A 65 -16.48 -16.44 11.72
CA LEU A 65 -15.95 -17.70 11.20
C LEU A 65 -15.06 -18.33 12.27
N SER A 66 -15.20 -19.63 12.48
CA SER A 66 -14.38 -20.36 13.44
C SER A 66 -13.95 -21.72 12.92
N THR A 67 -12.83 -22.21 13.43
CA THR A 67 -12.42 -23.62 13.29
C THR A 67 -13.30 -24.54 14.11
N SER A 68 -13.16 -25.85 13.91
CA SER A 68 -13.78 -26.88 14.76
C SER A 68 -13.35 -26.78 16.23
N ALA A 69 -12.13 -26.30 16.48
CA ALA A 69 -11.59 -26.04 17.81
C ALA A 69 -12.00 -24.69 18.42
N GLY A 70 -12.77 -23.87 17.69
CA GLY A 70 -13.23 -22.57 18.15
C GLY A 70 -12.22 -21.41 17.98
N GLU A 71 -11.13 -21.60 17.22
CA GLU A 71 -10.25 -20.50 16.79
C GLU A 71 -11.05 -19.54 15.90
N ASP A 72 -11.03 -18.24 16.20
CA ASP A 72 -11.62 -17.21 15.33
C ASP A 72 -10.77 -17.00 14.08
N ILE A 73 -11.37 -17.28 12.92
CA ILE A 73 -10.77 -17.13 11.58
C ILE A 73 -11.55 -16.10 10.75
N SER A 74 -12.26 -15.18 11.41
CA SER A 74 -12.93 -14.05 10.77
C SER A 74 -11.94 -13.24 9.93
N ILE A 75 -12.27 -13.06 8.64
CA ILE A 75 -11.40 -12.41 7.67
C ILE A 75 -11.27 -10.92 8.00
N GLY A 76 -12.38 -10.25 8.27
CA GLY A 76 -12.40 -8.82 8.59
C GLY A 76 -11.70 -8.51 9.91
N PHE A 77 -11.89 -9.35 10.93
CA PHE A 77 -11.20 -9.21 12.22
C PHE A 77 -9.70 -9.52 12.11
N SER A 78 -9.31 -10.44 11.22
CA SER A 78 -7.90 -10.71 10.93
C SER A 78 -7.21 -9.58 10.17
N TRP A 79 -7.92 -8.92 9.24
CA TRP A 79 -7.39 -7.86 8.36
C TRP A 79 -7.29 -6.49 9.03
N ARG A 80 -8.30 -6.06 9.80
CA ARG A 80 -8.35 -4.71 10.40
C ARG A 80 -7.17 -4.33 11.32
N PRO A 81 -6.47 -5.24 12.04
CA PRO A 81 -5.28 -4.89 12.82
C PRO A 81 -3.97 -4.93 12.00
N THR A 82 -4.04 -5.21 10.70
CA THR A 82 -2.84 -5.31 9.85
C THR A 82 -2.36 -3.95 9.38
N MET A 83 -1.12 -3.89 8.92
CA MET A 83 -0.59 -2.68 8.29
C MET A 83 -1.30 -2.35 6.97
N MET A 84 -1.94 -3.32 6.30
CA MET A 84 -2.71 -3.08 5.07
C MET A 84 -3.96 -2.23 5.35
N ALA A 85 -4.76 -2.62 6.35
CA ALA A 85 -5.95 -1.87 6.79
C ALA A 85 -5.62 -0.48 7.36
N ASN A 86 -4.38 -0.30 7.81
CA ASN A 86 -3.91 0.91 8.47
C ASN A 86 -2.82 1.63 7.67
N ALA A 87 -2.67 1.34 6.38
CA ALA A 87 -1.60 1.88 5.56
C ALA A 87 -1.63 3.43 5.49
N ALA A 88 -2.83 4.00 5.44
CA ALA A 88 -3.06 5.44 5.51
C ALA A 88 -2.95 6.02 6.94
N ARG A 89 -3.18 5.19 7.97
CA ARG A 89 -3.19 5.58 9.39
C ARG A 89 -1.81 5.49 10.04
N ASP A 90 -0.83 4.88 9.38
CA ASP A 90 0.51 4.69 9.90
C ASP A 90 1.19 6.06 10.14
N PRO A 91 1.42 6.47 11.41
CA PRO A 91 2.01 7.76 11.71
C PRO A 91 3.47 7.86 11.25
N TYR A 92 4.17 6.72 11.12
CA TYR A 92 5.53 6.71 10.60
C TYR A 92 5.55 7.03 9.11
N TRP A 93 4.65 6.41 8.34
CA TRP A 93 4.46 6.74 6.93
C TRP A 93 4.01 8.18 6.73
N GLN A 94 3.00 8.64 7.48
CA GLN A 94 2.52 10.02 7.41
C GLN A 94 3.64 11.03 7.68
N ALA A 95 4.50 10.76 8.67
CA ALA A 95 5.67 11.60 8.95
C ALA A 95 6.68 11.61 7.80
N GLY A 96 6.92 10.45 7.16
CA GLY A 96 7.74 10.33 5.95
C GLY A 96 7.20 11.20 4.80
N VAL A 97 5.94 11.03 4.41
CA VAL A 97 5.31 11.84 3.35
C VAL A 97 5.31 13.33 3.73
N ARG A 98 5.07 13.65 5.01
CA ARG A 98 5.06 15.05 5.48
C ARG A 98 6.44 15.68 5.31
N ARG A 99 7.50 14.97 5.67
CA ARG A 99 8.87 15.44 5.49
C ARG A 99 9.16 15.70 4.03
N GLU A 100 8.91 14.72 3.15
CA GLU A 100 9.16 14.87 1.71
C GLU A 100 8.40 16.06 1.11
N THR A 101 7.12 16.22 1.46
CA THR A 101 6.31 17.36 1.00
C THR A 101 6.74 18.71 1.59
N MET A 102 7.39 18.73 2.76
CA MET A 102 7.94 19.95 3.37
C MET A 102 9.29 20.34 2.78
N ASP A 103 10.15 19.35 2.52
CA ASP A 103 11.48 19.53 1.94
C ASP A 103 11.41 19.84 0.44
N HIS A 104 10.39 19.32 -0.26
CA HIS A 104 10.16 19.49 -1.70
C HIS A 104 8.78 20.08 -2.00
N ARG A 105 8.52 21.31 -1.52
CA ARG A 105 7.20 21.95 -1.62
C ARG A 105 6.70 22.09 -3.05
N GLU A 106 7.60 22.30 -4.01
CA GLU A 106 7.29 22.40 -5.44
C GLU A 106 6.77 21.08 -6.04
N SER A 107 7.06 19.94 -5.40
CA SER A 107 6.67 18.61 -5.86
C SER A 107 5.64 17.94 -4.96
N LYS A 108 5.00 18.70 -4.05
CA LYS A 108 4.02 18.16 -3.09
C LYS A 108 2.96 17.26 -3.73
N ALA A 109 2.33 17.73 -4.82
CA ALA A 109 1.24 16.98 -5.46
C ALA A 109 1.73 15.65 -6.07
N ALA A 110 2.90 15.67 -6.73
CA ALA A 110 3.52 14.46 -7.27
C ALA A 110 3.94 13.47 -6.17
N ILE A 111 4.46 13.97 -5.05
CA ILE A 111 4.83 13.13 -3.89
C ILE A 111 3.58 12.49 -3.28
N GLU A 112 2.51 13.24 -3.07
CA GLU A 112 1.25 12.70 -2.55
C GLU A 112 0.62 11.68 -3.52
N ASP A 113 0.65 11.91 -4.85
CA ASP A 113 0.21 10.93 -5.84
C ASP A 113 1.03 9.64 -5.79
N GLU A 114 2.36 9.75 -5.67
CA GLU A 114 3.27 8.60 -5.63
C GLU A 114 3.05 7.75 -4.37
N CYS A 115 3.06 8.38 -3.20
CA CYS A 115 2.91 7.67 -1.93
C CYS A 115 1.52 7.04 -1.76
N SER A 116 0.48 7.68 -2.31
CA SER A 116 -0.90 7.19 -2.22
C SER A 116 -1.18 5.97 -3.11
N LYS A 117 -0.34 5.66 -4.10
CA LYS A 117 -0.51 4.46 -4.95
C LYS A 117 -0.60 3.15 -4.17
N CYS A 118 0.20 3.01 -3.11
CA CYS A 118 0.28 1.79 -2.30
C CYS A 118 -0.35 1.93 -0.91
N HIS A 119 -0.47 3.16 -0.38
CA HIS A 119 -1.00 3.40 0.98
C HIS A 119 -2.47 3.86 1.02
N MET A 120 -2.96 4.45 -0.06
CA MET A 120 -4.37 4.86 -0.24
C MET A 120 -4.88 4.43 -1.64
N PRO A 121 -4.64 3.17 -2.05
CA PRO A 121 -4.71 2.74 -3.45
C PRO A 121 -6.10 2.96 -4.08
N MET A 122 -7.18 2.69 -3.34
CA MET A 122 -8.54 2.86 -3.87
C MET A 122 -8.85 4.33 -4.17
N ALA A 123 -8.57 5.23 -3.22
CA ALA A 123 -8.82 6.66 -3.38
C ALA A 123 -7.92 7.28 -4.46
N ARG A 124 -6.65 6.88 -4.51
CA ARG A 124 -5.72 7.32 -5.57
C ARG A 124 -6.20 6.85 -6.92
N TYR A 125 -6.55 5.57 -7.07
CA TYR A 125 -6.98 5.01 -8.35
C TYR A 125 -8.29 5.66 -8.84
N GLN A 126 -9.25 5.87 -7.95
CA GLN A 126 -10.46 6.64 -8.25
C GLN A 126 -10.13 8.07 -8.71
N SER A 127 -9.22 8.75 -8.03
CA SER A 127 -8.78 10.11 -8.41
C SER A 127 -8.14 10.12 -9.80
N LYS A 128 -7.28 9.14 -10.09
CA LYS A 128 -6.63 9.00 -11.40
C LYS A 128 -7.62 8.71 -12.51
N PHE A 129 -8.61 7.86 -12.26
CA PHE A 129 -9.71 7.60 -13.19
C PHE A 129 -10.53 8.87 -13.49
N GLU A 130 -10.66 9.77 -12.51
CA GLU A 130 -11.30 11.08 -12.66
C GLU A 130 -10.35 12.17 -13.22
N GLY A 131 -9.15 11.81 -13.68
CA GLY A 131 -8.18 12.76 -14.25
C GLY A 131 -7.47 13.63 -13.22
N ARG A 132 -7.45 13.23 -11.94
CA ARG A 132 -6.80 13.94 -10.84
C ARG A 132 -5.62 13.14 -10.27
N GLU A 133 -4.74 13.84 -9.57
CA GLU A 133 -3.67 13.22 -8.77
C GLU A 133 -4.21 12.72 -7.43
N GLY A 134 -3.52 11.75 -6.83
CA GLY A 134 -3.77 11.32 -5.46
C GLY A 134 -3.40 12.40 -4.45
N GLU A 135 -4.19 12.49 -3.38
CA GLU A 135 -3.94 13.36 -2.25
C GLU A 135 -3.85 12.52 -0.99
N VAL A 136 -2.94 12.88 -0.08
CA VAL A 136 -2.73 12.16 1.18
C VAL A 136 -3.40 12.89 2.33
N PHE A 137 -2.95 14.10 2.65
CA PHE A 137 -3.32 14.71 3.93
C PHE A 137 -4.74 15.29 3.95
N SER A 138 -5.28 15.68 2.80
CA SER A 138 -6.68 16.09 2.70
C SER A 138 -7.65 14.92 2.95
N ARG A 139 -7.17 13.68 2.83
CA ARG A 139 -7.95 12.44 3.00
C ARG A 139 -7.94 11.88 4.41
N LEU A 140 -7.18 12.47 5.33
CA LEU A 140 -7.03 12.00 6.71
C LEU A 140 -8.02 12.63 7.69
N GLN A 141 -9.13 13.20 7.19
CA GLN A 141 -10.24 13.65 8.02
C GLN A 141 -11.04 12.44 8.51
N PHE A 142 -10.62 11.84 9.62
CA PHE A 142 -11.28 10.65 10.17
C PHE A 142 -12.73 10.94 10.57
N GLY A 143 -13.65 10.05 10.18
CA GLY A 143 -15.09 10.24 10.39
C GLY A 143 -15.78 11.07 9.31
N SER A 144 -15.09 11.43 8.24
CA SER A 144 -15.68 12.10 7.07
C SER A 144 -16.71 11.21 6.36
N ASP A 145 -17.83 11.80 5.97
CA ASP A 145 -18.83 11.18 5.08
C ASP A 145 -18.39 11.22 3.61
N ASN A 146 -17.26 11.85 3.30
CA ASN A 146 -16.72 11.88 1.94
C ASN A 146 -16.22 10.50 1.54
N ARG A 147 -16.73 9.99 0.42
CA ARG A 147 -16.42 8.65 -0.05
C ARG A 147 -14.94 8.42 -0.38
N LEU A 148 -14.24 9.42 -0.93
CA LEU A 148 -12.80 9.31 -1.21
C LEU A 148 -12.00 9.26 0.09
N ASP A 149 -12.41 10.00 1.12
CA ASP A 149 -11.73 9.97 2.42
C ASP A 149 -11.92 8.60 3.08
N GLN A 150 -13.13 8.04 3.01
CA GLN A 150 -13.41 6.68 3.48
C GLN A 150 -12.55 5.65 2.75
N MET A 151 -12.47 5.71 1.41
CA MET A 151 -11.62 4.80 0.63
C MET A 151 -10.13 4.95 0.95
N ALA A 152 -9.65 6.18 1.17
CA ALA A 152 -8.26 6.42 1.51
C ALA A 152 -7.93 5.84 2.89
N GLN A 153 -8.81 6.10 3.86
CA GLN A 153 -8.66 5.65 5.23
C GLN A 153 -8.80 4.13 5.36
N ASP A 154 -9.58 3.46 4.50
CA ASP A 154 -9.70 2.00 4.50
C ASP A 154 -8.43 1.28 3.98
N GLY A 155 -7.45 2.04 3.48
CA GLY A 155 -6.12 1.55 3.14
C GLY A 155 -6.12 0.53 1.99
N VAL A 156 -5.32 -0.52 2.13
CA VAL A 156 -5.27 -1.66 1.21
C VAL A 156 -6.38 -2.63 1.58
N SER A 157 -7.57 -2.41 1.00
CA SER A 157 -8.83 -3.05 1.40
C SER A 157 -9.29 -4.16 0.45
N CYS A 158 -10.39 -4.82 0.85
CA CYS A 158 -10.97 -5.98 0.18
C CYS A 158 -11.23 -5.71 -1.30
N SER A 159 -11.98 -4.64 -1.62
CA SER A 159 -12.36 -4.36 -3.01
C SER A 159 -11.18 -3.96 -3.89
N LEU A 160 -10.06 -3.53 -3.32
CA LEU A 160 -8.84 -3.33 -4.09
C LEU A 160 -8.28 -4.68 -4.54
N CYS A 161 -7.81 -5.49 -3.59
CA CYS A 161 -7.08 -6.72 -3.89
C CYS A 161 -7.95 -7.69 -4.68
N HIS A 162 -9.25 -7.77 -4.34
CA HIS A 162 -10.18 -8.63 -5.04
C HIS A 162 -10.61 -8.10 -6.41
N GLN A 163 -10.39 -6.83 -6.78
CA GLN A 163 -10.66 -6.36 -8.15
C GLN A 163 -9.46 -6.43 -9.09
N ILE A 164 -8.25 -6.71 -8.58
CA ILE A 164 -7.04 -6.80 -9.41
C ILE A 164 -7.20 -7.96 -10.41
N THR A 165 -7.18 -7.60 -11.70
CA THR A 165 -7.23 -8.56 -12.80
C THR A 165 -5.85 -9.20 -13.01
N LYS A 166 -5.80 -10.28 -13.79
CA LYS A 166 -4.53 -10.89 -14.22
C LYS A 166 -3.72 -10.04 -15.20
N GLU A 167 -4.28 -8.94 -15.71
CA GLU A 167 -3.63 -8.12 -16.72
C GLU A 167 -2.34 -7.50 -16.17
N LYS A 168 -1.23 -7.65 -16.91
CA LYS A 168 0.12 -7.14 -16.59
C LYS A 168 0.77 -7.69 -15.32
N LEU A 169 0.10 -8.55 -14.55
CA LEU A 169 0.72 -9.13 -13.34
C LEU A 169 2.03 -9.85 -13.71
N GLY A 170 3.09 -9.56 -12.95
CA GLY A 170 4.44 -10.07 -13.20
C GLY A 170 5.25 -9.29 -14.23
N THR A 171 4.67 -8.27 -14.86
CA THR A 171 5.38 -7.35 -15.78
C THR A 171 5.72 -6.02 -15.10
N PRO A 172 6.74 -5.28 -15.58
CA PRO A 172 7.13 -3.99 -15.01
C PRO A 172 5.99 -2.97 -14.91
N GLU A 173 5.03 -3.02 -15.83
CA GLU A 173 3.88 -2.11 -15.90
C GLU A 173 2.90 -2.29 -14.73
N SER A 174 2.91 -3.44 -14.05
CA SER A 174 2.04 -3.69 -12.88
C SER A 174 2.63 -3.23 -11.56
N LEU A 175 3.94 -2.96 -11.53
CA LEU A 175 4.67 -2.55 -10.33
C LEU A 175 4.33 -1.11 -9.94
N VAL A 176 4.72 -0.68 -8.73
CA VAL A 176 4.53 0.70 -8.25
C VAL A 176 3.05 1.14 -8.34
N GLY A 177 2.14 0.27 -7.93
CA GLY A 177 0.69 0.48 -7.96
C GLY A 177 0.09 0.48 -9.37
N GLY A 178 0.77 -0.12 -10.35
CA GLY A 178 0.33 -0.25 -11.75
C GLY A 178 -0.69 -1.36 -12.03
N PHE A 179 -1.32 -1.92 -10.99
CA PHE A 179 -2.34 -2.95 -11.12
C PHE A 179 -3.53 -2.50 -11.99
N VAL A 180 -4.22 -3.46 -12.61
CA VAL A 180 -5.37 -3.21 -13.48
C VAL A 180 -6.65 -3.69 -12.82
N VAL A 181 -7.65 -2.81 -12.74
CA VAL A 181 -9.04 -3.14 -12.38
C VAL A 181 -9.96 -2.81 -13.55
N ASP A 182 -11.15 -3.43 -13.57
CA ASP A 182 -12.15 -3.15 -14.60
C ASP A 182 -12.79 -1.77 -14.39
N THR A 183 -12.43 -0.82 -15.26
CA THR A 183 -13.01 0.53 -15.27
C THR A 183 -14.12 0.69 -16.30
N THR A 184 -14.47 -0.36 -17.04
CA THR A 184 -15.38 -0.32 -18.20
C THR A 184 -16.79 -0.78 -17.85
N ARG A 185 -16.94 -1.90 -17.13
CA ARG A 185 -18.26 -2.45 -16.75
C ARG A 185 -18.98 -1.60 -15.72
N ASN A 186 -20.31 -1.58 -15.78
CA ASN A 186 -21.12 -0.75 -14.88
C ASN A 186 -21.01 -1.23 -13.43
N ALA A 187 -21.48 -0.38 -12.52
CA ALA A 187 -21.71 -0.81 -11.13
C ALA A 187 -22.65 -2.03 -11.16
N GLY A 188 -22.32 -3.07 -10.39
CA GLY A 188 -23.09 -4.32 -10.41
C GLY A 188 -22.58 -5.42 -11.36
N GLU A 189 -21.64 -5.10 -12.25
CA GLU A 189 -21.14 -6.03 -13.27
C GLU A 189 -19.65 -6.35 -13.13
N ARG A 190 -18.90 -5.50 -12.41
CA ARG A 190 -17.48 -5.68 -12.15
C ARG A 190 -17.21 -6.91 -11.29
N GLU A 191 -16.11 -7.58 -11.57
CA GLU A 191 -15.72 -8.81 -10.88
C GLU A 191 -14.97 -8.51 -9.58
N GLU A 192 -15.25 -9.30 -8.54
CA GLU A 192 -14.37 -9.45 -7.38
C GLU A 192 -13.89 -10.92 -7.34
N TYR A 193 -12.58 -11.12 -7.45
CA TYR A 193 -11.93 -12.41 -7.62
C TYR A 193 -11.61 -13.07 -6.28
N GLY A 194 -12.15 -14.26 -6.06
CA GLY A 194 -11.77 -15.14 -4.96
C GLY A 194 -11.12 -16.43 -5.48
N PRO A 195 -10.52 -17.23 -4.61
CA PRO A 195 -9.81 -18.44 -5.01
C PRO A 195 -10.73 -19.67 -5.17
N PHE A 196 -12.04 -19.47 -5.15
CA PHE A 196 -13.03 -20.54 -5.10
C PHE A 196 -14.10 -20.32 -6.14
N LYS A 197 -14.52 -21.40 -6.79
CA LYS A 197 -15.77 -21.44 -7.54
C LYS A 197 -16.98 -21.19 -6.65
N ILE A 198 -17.87 -20.32 -7.13
CA ILE A 198 -19.05 -19.83 -6.43
C ILE A 198 -20.28 -20.28 -7.21
N ASP A 199 -21.27 -20.83 -6.49
CA ASP A 199 -22.52 -21.24 -7.11
C ASP A 199 -23.52 -20.08 -7.18
N ASP A 200 -24.52 -20.17 -8.07
CA ASP A 200 -25.46 -19.08 -8.36
C ASP A 200 -26.19 -18.51 -7.13
N GLY A 201 -26.55 -19.39 -6.17
CA GLY A 201 -27.22 -18.98 -4.93
C GLY A 201 -26.32 -18.13 -4.02
N GLU A 202 -25.08 -18.57 -3.79
CA GLU A 202 -24.08 -17.83 -3.02
C GLU A 202 -23.73 -16.51 -3.74
N ASN A 203 -23.61 -16.54 -5.07
CA ASN A 203 -23.35 -15.38 -5.91
C ASN A 203 -24.41 -14.28 -5.72
N ARG A 204 -25.69 -14.66 -5.77
CA ARG A 204 -26.81 -13.72 -5.61
C ARG A 204 -26.76 -13.01 -4.25
N ILE A 205 -26.44 -13.72 -3.17
CA ILE A 205 -26.36 -13.14 -1.83
C ILE A 205 -25.14 -12.24 -1.69
N MET A 206 -23.97 -12.70 -2.14
CA MET A 206 -22.75 -11.87 -2.07
C MET A 206 -22.92 -10.56 -2.83
N ARG A 207 -23.57 -10.58 -4.01
CA ARG A 207 -23.84 -9.36 -4.81
C ARG A 207 -24.68 -8.32 -4.07
N THR A 208 -25.56 -8.71 -3.14
CA THR A 208 -26.35 -7.71 -2.39
C THR A 208 -25.51 -6.99 -1.34
N SER A 209 -24.51 -7.68 -0.75
CA SER A 209 -23.61 -7.09 0.24
C SER A 209 -22.47 -6.31 -0.40
N SER A 210 -21.90 -6.84 -1.49
CA SER A 210 -20.75 -6.26 -2.20
C SER A 210 -21.13 -5.08 -3.12
N GLY A 211 -22.21 -4.34 -2.86
CA GLY A 211 -22.58 -3.21 -3.73
C GLY A 211 -22.78 -3.59 -5.20
N GLY A 212 -23.07 -4.87 -5.47
CA GLY A 212 -23.29 -5.43 -6.79
C GLY A 212 -22.09 -6.11 -7.46
N TYR A 213 -20.87 -6.05 -6.92
CA TYR A 213 -19.71 -6.75 -7.52
C TYR A 213 -19.99 -8.23 -7.68
N ARG A 214 -19.63 -8.79 -8.84
CA ARG A 214 -19.84 -10.19 -9.19
C ARG A 214 -18.68 -11.04 -8.64
N PRO A 215 -18.92 -11.87 -7.62
CA PRO A 215 -17.91 -12.80 -7.13
C PRO A 215 -17.52 -13.77 -8.24
N THR A 216 -16.22 -13.93 -8.46
CA THR A 216 -15.67 -14.70 -9.58
C THR A 216 -14.46 -15.49 -9.09
N GLU A 217 -14.28 -16.71 -9.57
CA GLU A 217 -13.04 -17.45 -9.32
C GLU A 217 -11.90 -16.84 -10.15
N GLY A 218 -10.76 -16.57 -9.53
CA GLY A 218 -9.59 -16.03 -10.22
C GLY A 218 -8.28 -16.50 -9.58
N GLU A 219 -7.47 -17.21 -10.36
CA GLU A 219 -6.21 -17.79 -9.87
C GLU A 219 -5.17 -16.74 -9.49
N GLN A 220 -5.24 -15.54 -10.06
CA GLN A 220 -4.29 -14.47 -9.75
C GLN A 220 -4.27 -14.06 -8.27
N ILE A 221 -5.34 -14.32 -7.52
CA ILE A 221 -5.39 -14.05 -6.08
C ILE A 221 -4.39 -14.92 -5.30
N ARG A 222 -3.94 -16.04 -5.88
CA ARG A 222 -2.98 -16.99 -5.30
C ARG A 222 -1.54 -16.75 -5.73
N GLN A 223 -1.30 -15.80 -6.64
CA GLN A 223 0.00 -15.54 -7.26
C GLN A 223 0.77 -14.40 -6.55
N SER A 224 2.08 -14.59 -6.32
CA SER A 224 2.96 -13.58 -5.70
C SER A 224 2.97 -12.26 -6.47
N GLU A 225 2.73 -12.31 -7.79
CA GLU A 225 2.64 -11.19 -8.71
C GLU A 225 1.55 -10.18 -8.31
N LEU A 226 0.47 -10.62 -7.66
CA LEU A 226 -0.54 -9.71 -7.10
C LEU A 226 0.07 -8.82 -6.01
N CYS A 227 0.89 -9.40 -5.13
CA CYS A 227 1.60 -8.66 -4.09
C CYS A 227 2.68 -7.74 -4.68
N ALA A 228 3.34 -8.16 -5.77
CA ALA A 228 4.38 -7.41 -6.47
C ALA A 228 3.95 -6.01 -6.90
N THR A 229 2.65 -5.82 -7.16
CA THR A 229 2.08 -4.53 -7.57
C THR A 229 2.40 -3.41 -6.59
N CYS A 230 2.44 -3.69 -5.28
CA CYS A 230 2.81 -2.74 -4.23
C CYS A 230 4.16 -3.08 -3.57
N HIS A 231 4.58 -4.34 -3.64
CA HIS A 231 5.82 -4.85 -3.04
C HIS A 231 7.01 -4.85 -4.02
N THR A 232 6.95 -3.97 -5.01
CA THR A 232 8.10 -3.44 -5.76
C THR A 232 7.93 -1.94 -5.92
N LEU A 233 8.84 -1.17 -5.31
CA LEU A 233 8.89 0.28 -5.39
C LEU A 233 10.17 0.71 -6.09
N ILE A 234 10.01 1.20 -7.33
CA ILE A 234 11.05 1.91 -8.07
C ILE A 234 10.61 3.36 -8.08
N THR A 235 11.32 4.20 -7.34
CA THR A 235 10.94 5.60 -7.14
C THR A 235 11.79 6.52 -8.02
N THR A 236 11.20 7.64 -8.43
CA THR A 236 11.89 8.69 -9.19
C THR A 236 12.54 9.68 -8.24
N ALA A 237 13.85 9.89 -8.37
CA ALA A 237 14.57 10.94 -7.66
C ALA A 237 14.28 12.31 -8.29
N LEU A 238 13.99 13.31 -7.45
CA LEU A 238 13.73 14.68 -7.87
C LEU A 238 14.90 15.60 -7.50
N GLY A 239 15.32 16.42 -8.45
CA GLY A 239 16.30 17.49 -8.29
C GLY A 239 15.64 18.87 -8.18
N PRO A 240 16.42 19.95 -8.21
CA PRO A 240 15.91 21.32 -8.08
C PRO A 240 14.79 21.64 -9.07
N GLY A 241 13.68 22.19 -8.56
CA GLY A 241 12.51 22.53 -9.37
C GLY A 241 11.66 21.32 -9.79
N GLY A 242 11.78 20.19 -9.09
CA GLY A 242 11.01 18.97 -9.37
C GLY A 242 11.48 18.20 -10.61
N GLN A 243 12.69 18.47 -11.11
CA GLN A 243 13.23 17.78 -12.28
C GLN A 243 13.53 16.32 -11.93
N LYS A 244 13.13 15.38 -12.80
CA LYS A 244 13.48 13.97 -12.64
C LYS A 244 14.97 13.80 -12.94
N ILE A 245 15.73 13.33 -11.96
CA ILE A 245 17.20 13.18 -12.07
C ILE A 245 17.67 11.72 -12.02
N GLY A 246 16.75 10.78 -11.82
CA GLY A 246 17.04 9.36 -11.86
C GLY A 246 15.90 8.50 -11.32
N GLU A 247 16.11 7.20 -11.34
CA GLU A 247 15.23 6.20 -10.73
C GLU A 247 16.06 5.31 -9.81
N LEU A 248 15.47 4.88 -8.69
CA LEU A 248 16.12 3.95 -7.78
C LEU A 248 15.14 2.86 -7.30
N PRO A 249 15.60 1.59 -7.23
CA PRO A 249 14.83 0.51 -6.62
C PRO A 249 14.86 0.67 -5.10
N GLU A 250 13.86 1.33 -4.53
CA GLU A 250 13.79 1.61 -3.09
C GLU A 250 13.38 0.37 -2.29
N GLN A 251 12.38 -0.37 -2.77
CA GLN A 251 11.88 -1.58 -2.08
C GLN A 251 11.69 -2.69 -3.09
N MET A 252 12.42 -3.80 -2.91
CA MET A 252 12.43 -4.90 -3.87
C MET A 252 12.06 -6.28 -3.29
N PRO A 253 11.15 -6.42 -2.29
CA PRO A 253 10.86 -7.73 -1.68
C PRO A 253 10.38 -8.78 -2.69
N TYR A 254 9.56 -8.40 -3.68
CA TYR A 254 9.15 -9.35 -4.73
C TYR A 254 10.33 -9.80 -5.59
N GLN A 255 11.21 -8.89 -6.05
CA GLN A 255 12.38 -9.30 -6.84
C GLN A 255 13.37 -10.12 -6.00
N GLU A 256 13.52 -9.81 -4.72
CA GLU A 256 14.34 -10.62 -3.81
C GLU A 256 13.78 -12.04 -3.68
N TRP A 257 12.46 -12.18 -3.58
CA TRP A 257 11.78 -13.48 -3.62
C TRP A 257 11.91 -14.19 -4.96
N LEU A 258 11.71 -13.48 -6.06
CA LEU A 258 11.81 -14.00 -7.42
C LEU A 258 13.21 -14.57 -7.72
N ASN A 259 14.24 -14.00 -7.09
CA ASN A 259 15.63 -14.44 -7.22
C ASN A 259 16.09 -15.38 -6.08
N SER A 260 15.16 -15.93 -5.31
CA SER A 260 15.45 -16.87 -4.21
C SER A 260 15.02 -18.30 -4.56
N ASP A 261 15.50 -19.26 -3.77
CA ASP A 261 15.05 -20.65 -3.81
C ASP A 261 13.57 -20.85 -3.41
N PHE A 262 12.91 -19.81 -2.87
CA PHE A 262 11.51 -19.88 -2.45
C PHE A 262 10.53 -19.65 -3.60
N ARG A 263 10.97 -19.05 -4.72
CA ARG A 263 10.10 -18.73 -5.87
C ARG A 263 9.22 -19.92 -6.29
N GLU A 264 9.82 -21.10 -6.38
CA GLU A 264 9.16 -22.33 -6.85
C GLU A 264 8.61 -23.19 -5.69
N LYS A 265 8.76 -22.75 -4.44
CA LYS A 265 8.40 -23.54 -3.23
C LYS A 265 7.24 -22.96 -2.46
N GLN A 266 7.18 -21.63 -2.34
CA GLN A 266 6.23 -20.96 -1.47
C GLN A 266 5.95 -19.55 -1.99
N SER A 267 4.67 -19.28 -2.29
CA SER A 267 4.24 -17.93 -2.70
C SER A 267 4.24 -16.96 -1.51
N CYS A 268 4.13 -15.66 -1.81
CA CYS A 268 3.94 -14.63 -0.79
C CYS A 268 2.73 -14.96 0.10
N GLN A 269 1.61 -15.37 -0.49
CA GLN A 269 0.39 -15.75 0.21
C GLN A 269 0.61 -16.94 1.14
N ASN A 270 1.34 -17.97 0.70
CA ASN A 270 1.56 -19.15 1.53
C ASN A 270 2.28 -18.83 2.84
N CYS A 271 3.16 -17.81 2.87
CA CYS A 271 3.85 -17.40 4.10
C CYS A 271 3.07 -16.33 4.89
N HIS A 272 2.55 -15.30 4.21
CA HIS A 272 1.96 -14.13 4.84
C HIS A 272 0.45 -14.26 5.11
N MET A 273 -0.22 -15.21 4.46
CA MET A 273 -1.64 -15.55 4.60
C MET A 273 -1.82 -17.06 4.83
N PRO A 274 -1.33 -17.60 5.96
CA PRO A 274 -1.30 -19.04 6.19
C PRO A 274 -2.70 -19.66 6.09
N VAL A 275 -2.76 -20.80 5.43
CA VAL A 275 -3.99 -21.56 5.19
C VAL A 275 -4.51 -22.17 6.50
N VAL A 276 -5.83 -22.22 6.65
CA VAL A 276 -6.48 -23.01 7.71
C VAL A 276 -6.37 -24.48 7.36
N GLU A 277 -5.71 -25.27 8.22
CA GLU A 277 -5.42 -26.69 8.00
C GLU A 277 -6.62 -27.61 8.32
N GLU A 278 -7.81 -27.18 7.94
CA GLU A 278 -9.03 -27.97 7.95
C GLU A 278 -10.08 -27.34 7.03
N MET A 279 -11.13 -28.11 6.75
CA MET A 279 -12.32 -27.63 6.08
C MET A 279 -13.04 -26.58 6.95
N VAL A 280 -13.19 -25.35 6.45
CA VAL A 280 -13.91 -24.28 7.16
C VAL A 280 -14.85 -23.52 6.24
N ARG A 281 -15.84 -22.85 6.81
CA ARG A 281 -16.67 -21.91 6.06
C ARG A 281 -15.85 -20.65 5.74
N VAL A 282 -16.04 -20.12 4.53
CA VAL A 282 -15.41 -18.86 4.08
C VAL A 282 -16.35 -17.64 4.20
N THR A 283 -17.61 -17.90 4.51
CA THR A 283 -18.66 -16.92 4.79
C THR A 283 -19.60 -17.46 5.87
N ASN A 284 -20.10 -16.61 6.75
CA ASN A 284 -21.06 -16.96 7.79
C ASN A 284 -22.48 -17.16 7.23
N THR A 285 -22.73 -16.64 6.02
CA THR A 285 -24.06 -16.58 5.40
C THR A 285 -24.16 -17.67 4.35
N LEU A 286 -24.88 -18.76 4.68
CA LEU A 286 -25.04 -19.95 3.83
C LEU A 286 -23.70 -20.55 3.33
N GLY A 287 -22.62 -20.36 4.08
CA GLY A 287 -21.28 -20.75 3.65
C GLY A 287 -21.06 -22.26 3.64
N LYS A 288 -20.53 -22.75 2.53
CA LYS A 288 -20.00 -24.11 2.40
C LYS A 288 -18.63 -24.23 3.06
N PHE A 289 -18.34 -25.42 3.57
CA PHE A 289 -17.01 -25.80 4.01
C PHE A 289 -16.08 -25.93 2.81
N ARG A 290 -14.89 -25.32 2.89
CA ARG A 290 -13.86 -25.29 1.86
C ARG A 290 -12.49 -25.49 2.47
N GLU A 291 -11.64 -26.23 1.78
CA GLU A 291 -10.22 -26.34 2.10
C GLU A 291 -9.49 -25.11 1.55
N GLY A 292 -8.34 -24.78 2.11
CA GLY A 292 -7.49 -23.75 1.51
C GLY A 292 -7.91 -22.31 1.81
N MET A 293 -8.77 -22.08 2.83
CA MET A 293 -9.09 -20.73 3.31
C MET A 293 -7.81 -20.06 3.84
N SER A 294 -7.45 -18.91 3.27
CA SER A 294 -6.23 -18.19 3.66
C SER A 294 -6.55 -17.13 4.71
N ARG A 295 -5.82 -17.14 5.83
CA ARG A 295 -5.98 -16.15 6.89
C ARG A 295 -5.51 -14.77 6.41
N HIS A 296 -6.33 -13.75 6.60
CA HIS A 296 -6.02 -12.38 6.19
C HIS A 296 -5.22 -11.63 7.27
N VAL A 297 -4.16 -12.27 7.77
CA VAL A 297 -3.35 -11.77 8.88
C VAL A 297 -2.14 -10.96 8.43
N PHE A 298 -1.70 -11.14 7.17
CA PHE A 298 -0.63 -10.39 6.51
C PHE A 298 0.59 -10.14 7.41
N VAL A 299 1.11 -11.24 7.98
CA VAL A 299 2.16 -11.15 9.01
C VAL A 299 3.42 -10.52 8.42
N GLY A 300 4.04 -9.57 9.12
CA GLY A 300 5.24 -8.87 8.66
C GLY A 300 6.25 -8.72 9.79
N GLY A 301 6.86 -7.53 9.89
CA GLY A 301 7.83 -7.23 10.95
C GLY A 301 7.42 -6.14 11.95
N ASN A 302 6.25 -5.50 11.78
CA ASN A 302 5.96 -4.23 12.45
C ASN A 302 4.98 -4.33 13.64
N PHE A 303 5.29 -5.21 14.59
CA PHE A 303 4.52 -5.31 15.84
C PHE A 303 4.51 -4.00 16.64
N PHE A 304 5.55 -3.18 16.48
CA PHE A 304 5.65 -1.87 17.13
C PHE A 304 4.58 -0.91 16.62
N VAL A 305 4.47 -0.71 15.30
CA VAL A 305 3.44 0.19 14.75
C VAL A 305 2.03 -0.35 14.99
N GLN A 306 1.82 -1.68 14.99
CA GLN A 306 0.53 -2.25 15.44
C GLN A 306 0.17 -1.81 16.86
N ARG A 307 1.13 -1.80 17.80
CA ARG A 307 0.90 -1.32 19.17
C ARG A 307 0.76 0.20 19.26
N VAL A 308 1.42 0.97 18.40
CA VAL A 308 1.22 2.43 18.29
C VAL A 308 -0.20 2.73 17.81
N LEU A 309 -0.64 2.07 16.73
CA LEU A 309 -2.02 2.18 16.22
C LEU A 309 -3.05 1.82 17.30
N ASN A 310 -2.79 0.77 18.07
CA ASN A 310 -3.65 0.38 19.19
C ASN A 310 -3.71 1.46 20.28
N ARG A 311 -2.55 1.98 20.70
CA ARG A 311 -2.45 3.00 21.76
C ARG A 311 -3.13 4.31 21.37
N TYR A 312 -2.96 4.77 20.14
CA TYR A 312 -3.47 6.04 19.63
C TYR A 312 -4.70 5.86 18.72
N ARG A 313 -5.46 4.78 18.94
CA ARG A 313 -6.55 4.36 18.05
C ARG A 313 -7.61 5.45 17.79
N ALA A 314 -7.91 6.27 18.79
CA ALA A 314 -8.91 7.33 18.67
C ALA A 314 -8.39 8.46 17.78
N ASP A 315 -7.16 8.92 18.02
CA ASP A 315 -6.54 10.00 17.26
C ASP A 315 -6.26 9.62 15.80
N LEU A 316 -5.98 8.33 15.56
CA LEU A 316 -5.66 7.79 14.24
C LEU A 316 -6.88 7.19 13.51
N GLY A 317 -8.09 7.32 14.06
CA GLY A 317 -9.32 6.82 13.44
C GLY A 317 -9.31 5.31 13.17
N VAL A 318 -8.61 4.53 14.01
CA VAL A 318 -8.46 3.07 13.87
C VAL A 318 -9.77 2.37 14.19
N ILE A 319 -10.20 1.48 13.29
CA ILE A 319 -11.47 0.74 13.40
C ILE A 319 -11.33 -0.53 14.25
N GLY A 320 -10.14 -1.15 14.26
CA GLY A 320 -9.92 -2.40 14.98
C GLY A 320 -9.95 -2.26 16.51
N LEU A 321 -10.37 -3.34 17.16
CA LEU A 321 -10.48 -3.45 18.60
C LEU A 321 -9.11 -3.67 19.25
N PRO A 322 -8.91 -3.23 20.51
CA PRO A 322 -7.62 -3.35 21.16
C PRO A 322 -7.06 -4.77 21.25
N GLN A 323 -7.93 -5.75 21.46
CA GLN A 323 -7.54 -7.16 21.58
C GLN A 323 -7.09 -7.74 20.23
N GLU A 324 -7.69 -7.31 19.12
CA GLU A 324 -7.32 -7.74 17.77
C GLU A 324 -5.89 -7.25 17.43
N PHE A 325 -5.56 -6.01 17.79
CA PHE A 325 -4.21 -5.46 17.60
C PHE A 325 -3.17 -6.14 18.47
N GLU A 326 -3.48 -6.44 19.74
CA GLU A 326 -2.52 -7.15 20.59
C GLU A 326 -2.30 -8.59 20.12
N ALA A 327 -3.35 -9.26 19.64
CA ALA A 327 -3.23 -10.58 19.01
C ALA A 327 -2.36 -10.51 17.74
N ALA A 328 -2.57 -9.50 16.88
CA ALA A 328 -1.76 -9.30 15.68
C ALA A 328 -0.29 -8.98 15.98
N ALA A 329 -0.02 -8.15 17.00
CA ALA A 329 1.33 -7.84 17.45
C ALA A 329 2.03 -9.07 18.03
N THR A 330 1.33 -9.85 18.85
CA THR A 330 1.84 -11.12 19.40
C THR A 330 2.17 -12.12 18.29
N ARG A 331 1.26 -12.30 17.32
CA ARG A 331 1.50 -13.14 16.14
C ARG A 331 2.74 -12.70 15.36
N THR A 332 2.92 -11.40 15.18
CA THR A 332 4.09 -10.83 14.50
C THR A 332 5.38 -11.12 15.27
N ILE A 333 5.36 -10.99 16.61
CA ILE A 333 6.51 -11.32 17.45
C ILE A 333 6.87 -12.81 17.35
N GLU A 334 5.88 -13.69 17.43
CA GLU A 334 6.12 -15.14 17.34
C GLU A 334 6.62 -15.55 15.95
N HIS A 335 6.11 -14.93 14.88
CA HIS A 335 6.65 -15.12 13.53
C HIS A 335 8.11 -14.69 13.45
N LEU A 336 8.46 -13.49 13.95
CA LEU A 336 9.84 -12.99 13.96
C LEU A 336 10.80 -13.90 14.73
N LYS A 337 10.35 -14.50 15.83
CA LYS A 337 11.16 -15.42 16.64
C LYS A 337 11.37 -16.79 15.98
N SER A 338 10.38 -17.30 15.25
CA SER A 338 10.34 -18.72 14.87
C SER A 338 10.41 -18.99 13.37
N LYS A 339 10.14 -18.00 12.51
CA LYS A 339 9.99 -18.18 11.06
C LYS A 339 10.82 -17.21 10.21
N THR A 340 11.62 -16.33 10.83
CA THR A 340 12.36 -15.30 10.09
C THR A 340 13.85 -15.61 9.95
N ALA A 341 14.54 -15.93 11.04
CA ALA A 341 15.95 -16.31 11.00
C ALA A 341 16.28 -17.30 12.12
N GLN A 342 17.23 -18.20 11.87
CA GLN A 342 17.79 -19.10 12.87
C GLN A 342 19.23 -18.69 13.17
N LEU A 343 19.58 -18.64 14.46
CA LEU A 343 20.92 -18.34 14.94
C LEU A 343 21.51 -19.60 15.58
N SER A 344 22.74 -19.96 15.22
CA SER A 344 23.51 -21.00 15.90
C SER A 344 24.92 -20.50 16.23
N ILE A 345 25.49 -21.03 17.32
CA ILE A 345 26.91 -20.90 17.63
C ILE A 345 27.51 -22.26 17.30
N ASP A 346 28.20 -22.36 16.17
CA ASP A 346 28.63 -23.64 15.62
C ASP A 346 29.93 -24.11 16.28
N ARG A 347 30.77 -23.16 16.69
CA ARG A 347 32.03 -23.43 17.36
C ARG A 347 32.40 -22.32 18.32
N VAL A 348 32.98 -22.70 19.46
CA VAL A 348 33.62 -21.79 20.40
C VAL A 348 34.97 -22.36 20.79
N ASP A 349 36.04 -21.65 20.48
CA ASP A 349 37.39 -21.96 20.92
C ASP A 349 37.86 -20.89 21.92
N VAL A 350 38.35 -21.33 23.06
CA VAL A 350 38.94 -20.45 24.08
C VAL A 350 40.39 -20.84 24.28
N THR A 351 41.30 -19.94 23.95
CA THR A 351 42.73 -20.04 24.23
C THR A 351 43.15 -18.91 25.18
N PRO A 352 44.32 -19.00 25.84
CA PRO A 352 44.79 -17.91 26.70
C PRO A 352 44.79 -16.56 25.96
N GLY A 353 43.96 -15.62 26.42
CA GLY A 353 43.84 -14.28 25.84
C GLY A 353 42.95 -14.16 24.59
N GLN A 354 42.31 -15.23 24.12
CA GLN A 354 41.46 -15.19 22.93
C GLN A 354 40.24 -16.10 23.03
N LEU A 355 39.07 -15.54 22.69
CA LEU A 355 37.85 -16.28 22.40
C LEU A 355 37.53 -16.12 20.92
N ARG A 356 37.35 -17.24 20.22
CA ARG A 356 36.86 -17.29 18.85
C ARG A 356 35.52 -18.02 18.85
N ALA A 357 34.50 -17.40 18.27
CA ALA A 357 33.19 -18.00 18.06
C ALA A 357 32.82 -17.95 16.58
N GLU A 358 32.29 -19.04 16.05
CA GLU A 358 31.66 -19.12 14.74
C GLU A 358 30.15 -19.08 14.94
N ILE A 359 29.50 -18.11 14.33
CA ILE A 359 28.07 -17.83 14.50
C ILE A 359 27.43 -17.86 13.12
N SER A 360 26.48 -18.78 12.91
CA SER A 360 25.69 -18.87 11.69
C SER A 360 24.34 -18.18 11.86
N VAL A 361 23.97 -17.40 10.84
CA VAL A 361 22.65 -16.77 10.71
C VAL A 361 21.99 -17.31 9.46
N GLN A 362 21.01 -18.20 9.62
CA GLN A 362 20.23 -18.73 8.51
C GLN A 362 18.98 -17.86 8.31
N ASN A 363 18.85 -17.28 7.12
CA ASN A 363 17.62 -16.60 6.71
C ASN A 363 16.56 -17.65 6.34
N LEU A 364 15.41 -17.61 6.99
CA LEU A 364 14.27 -18.50 6.73
C LEU A 364 13.20 -17.85 5.86
N SER A 365 13.36 -16.57 5.53
CA SER A 365 12.47 -15.85 4.62
C SER A 365 12.89 -16.06 3.17
N GLY A 366 11.90 -16.02 2.27
CA GLY A 366 12.14 -16.10 0.83
C GLY A 366 12.72 -14.84 0.20
N HIS A 367 13.01 -13.78 0.97
CA HIS A 367 13.57 -12.52 0.48
C HIS A 367 14.75 -12.12 1.38
N LYS A 368 15.32 -10.92 1.24
CA LYS A 368 16.36 -10.50 2.18
C LYS A 368 15.81 -10.37 3.60
N PHE A 369 16.65 -10.56 4.60
CA PHE A 369 16.30 -10.28 5.99
C PHE A 369 17.24 -9.21 6.57
N PRO A 370 16.72 -8.02 6.95
CA PRO A 370 15.37 -7.51 6.67
C PRO A 370 15.19 -7.06 5.19
N THR A 371 13.96 -7.15 4.67
CA THR A 371 13.57 -6.65 3.32
C THR A 371 12.74 -5.36 3.38
N ALA A 372 12.45 -4.79 2.19
CA ALA A 372 11.61 -3.64 1.91
C ALA A 372 12.22 -2.33 2.40
N TYR A 373 11.52 -1.60 3.26
CA TYR A 373 11.86 -0.24 3.65
C TYR A 373 13.36 -0.07 4.03
N PRO A 374 14.12 0.81 3.33
CA PRO A 374 15.58 0.86 3.42
C PRO A 374 16.17 1.20 4.78
N SER A 375 15.40 1.65 5.76
CA SER A 375 15.91 1.93 7.11
C SER A 375 15.89 0.70 8.04
N ARG A 376 15.28 -0.42 7.62
CA ARG A 376 15.24 -1.64 8.42
C ARG A 376 16.65 -2.19 8.63
N ARG A 377 16.98 -2.54 9.87
CA ARG A 377 18.29 -3.09 10.26
C ARG A 377 18.08 -4.29 11.17
N ALA A 378 19.02 -5.24 11.11
CA ALA A 378 19.20 -6.30 12.08
C ALA A 378 20.67 -6.31 12.51
N TRP A 379 20.94 -6.61 13.77
CA TRP A 379 22.29 -6.74 14.29
C TRP A 379 22.35 -7.94 15.25
N LEU A 380 23.51 -8.60 15.30
CA LEU A 380 23.80 -9.60 16.32
C LEU A 380 24.30 -8.90 17.57
N HIS A 381 23.60 -9.09 18.68
CA HIS A 381 24.09 -8.67 19.98
C HIS A 381 24.72 -9.88 20.68
N VAL A 382 26.05 -9.89 20.76
CA VAL A 382 26.83 -10.97 21.38
C VAL A 382 27.29 -10.52 22.76
N THR A 383 27.04 -11.34 23.77
CA THR A 383 27.53 -11.12 25.14
C THR A 383 28.39 -12.30 25.55
N VAL A 384 29.61 -12.03 26.02
CA VAL A 384 30.48 -13.02 26.65
C VAL A 384 30.42 -12.77 28.15
N ARG A 385 30.21 -13.82 28.94
CA ARG A 385 30.14 -13.73 30.41
C ARG A 385 31.14 -14.66 31.06
N ASP A 386 31.75 -14.23 32.15
CA ASP A 386 32.59 -15.11 32.98
C ASP A 386 31.75 -16.10 33.81
N ARG A 387 32.41 -16.96 34.62
CA ARG A 387 31.71 -17.92 35.49
C ARG A 387 30.83 -17.26 36.57
N ALA A 388 31.08 -16.00 36.90
CA ALA A 388 30.27 -15.21 37.82
C ALA A 388 29.15 -14.43 37.10
N GLY A 389 29.00 -14.59 35.78
CA GLY A 389 27.98 -13.94 34.98
C GLY A 389 28.26 -12.48 34.64
N ARG A 390 29.51 -12.02 34.85
CA ARG A 390 29.95 -10.65 34.52
C ARG A 390 30.36 -10.50 33.08
#